data_AF-A0A9Q3PHP5-F1
#
_entry.id   AF-A0A9Q3PHP5-F1
#
_cell.length_a   1.000
_cell.length_b   1.000
_cell.length_c   1.000
_cell.angle_alpha   90.00
_cell.angle_beta   90.00
_cell.angle_gamma   90.00
#
_symmetry.space_group_name_H-M   'P 1'
#
loop_
_entity.id
_entity.type
_entity.pdbx_description
1 polymer ?
#
loop_
_entity_poly.entity_id
_entity_poly.type
_entity_poly.pdbx_seq_one_letter_code
_entity_poly.pdbx_strand_id
1 'polypeptide(L)'
;MARLAFRKFNEQEKSPVAQMSESMLMPTQIQSQLCSQRESERPVILQDIYNKVKKIKKDKLQCRRPIDALIDTLKEENFVWSSARDAEGQITSFFSLTPLPQNSLMAFPI
;
A
#
# COMPACT_ATOMS: atom_id res chain seq x y z
N MET A 1 15.64 11.23 29.25
CA MET A 1 14.95 10.58 28.12
C MET A 1 15.36 11.27 26.82
N ALA A 2 16.15 10.60 25.99
CA ALA A 2 16.62 11.18 24.72
C ALA A 2 15.47 11.23 23.71
N ARG A 3 15.17 12.42 23.18
CA ARG A 3 14.26 12.57 22.03
C ARG A 3 14.92 11.88 20.84
N LEU A 4 14.30 10.80 20.34
CA LEU A 4 14.67 10.18 19.07
C LEU A 4 14.54 11.26 17.98
N ALA A 5 15.67 11.84 17.59
CA ALA A 5 15.72 12.83 16.54
C ALA A 5 15.19 12.18 15.26
N PHE A 6 14.20 12.80 14.62
CA PHE A 6 13.71 12.38 13.31
C PHE A 6 14.84 12.51 12.30
N ARG A 7 15.59 11.41 12.05
CA ARG A 7 16.57 11.36 10.98
C ARG A 7 15.80 11.47 9.67
N LYS A 8 16.08 12.52 8.88
CA LYS A 8 15.59 12.65 7.52
C LYS A 8 16.58 11.96 6.59
N PHE A 9 16.12 11.00 5.78
CA PHE A 9 16.95 10.49 4.68
C PHE A 9 17.41 11.65 3.77
N ASN A 10 18.67 11.58 3.34
CA ASN A 10 19.20 12.48 2.31
C ASN A 10 18.67 12.05 0.92
N GLU A 11 18.74 12.93 -0.10
CA GLU A 11 18.18 12.67 -1.45
C GLU A 11 18.69 11.36 -2.07
N GLN A 12 19.95 11.01 -1.80
CA GLN A 12 20.57 9.76 -2.26
C GLN A 12 19.91 8.51 -1.64
N GLU A 13 19.44 8.59 -0.39
CA GLU A 13 18.71 7.51 0.29
C GLU A 13 17.21 7.55 -0.04
N LYS A 14 16.64 8.66 -0.52
CA LYS A 14 15.21 8.76 -0.84
C LYS A 14 14.83 7.98 -2.09
N SER A 15 15.66 8.03 -3.14
CA SER A 15 15.40 7.37 -4.42
C SER A 15 15.34 5.84 -4.30
N PRO A 16 16.30 5.17 -3.62
CA PRO A 16 16.24 3.73 -3.38
C PRO A 16 15.01 3.29 -2.58
N VAL A 17 14.64 4.03 -1.52
CA VAL A 17 13.43 3.71 -0.73
C VAL A 17 12.17 3.78 -1.59
N ALA A 18 12.11 4.74 -2.52
CA ALA A 18 10.99 4.84 -3.45
C ALA A 18 10.95 3.63 -4.39
N GLN A 19 12.05 3.32 -5.08
CA GLN A 19 12.15 2.16 -5.98
C GLN A 19 11.79 0.85 -5.28
N MET A 20 12.36 0.60 -4.10
CA MET A 20 12.08 -0.61 -3.33
C MET A 20 10.62 -0.69 -2.84
N SER A 21 10.03 0.46 -2.48
CA SER A 21 8.61 0.54 -2.13
C SER A 21 7.69 0.21 -3.32
N GLU A 22 8.13 0.48 -4.55
CA GLU A 22 7.39 0.13 -5.76
C GLU A 22 7.52 -1.34 -6.11
N SER A 23 8.66 -1.96 -5.80
CA SER A 23 8.88 -3.41 -5.91
C SER A 23 8.20 -4.24 -4.80
N MET A 24 7.23 -3.67 -4.09
CA MET A 24 6.48 -4.32 -3.00
C MET A 24 7.34 -4.81 -1.81
N LEU A 25 8.56 -4.28 -1.65
CA LEU A 25 9.38 -4.64 -0.48
C LEU A 25 8.81 -4.02 0.80
N MET A 26 8.81 -4.81 1.87
CA MET A 26 8.35 -4.37 3.19
C MET A 26 9.35 -3.38 3.81
N PRO A 27 8.88 -2.41 4.62
CA PRO A 27 9.75 -1.43 5.28
C PRO A 27 10.95 -2.04 6.04
N THR A 28 10.76 -3.21 6.65
CA THR A 28 11.82 -3.97 7.33
C THR A 28 12.86 -4.55 6.38
N GLN A 29 12.46 -4.96 5.17
CA GLN A 29 13.37 -5.43 4.11
C GLN A 29 14.16 -4.27 3.52
N ILE A 30 13.48 -3.13 3.27
CA ILE A 30 14.12 -1.88 2.82
C ILE A 30 15.18 -1.44 3.84
N GLN A 31 14.86 -1.51 5.13
CA GLN A 31 15.80 -1.20 6.21
C GLN A 31 17.01 -2.16 6.20
N SER A 32 16.78 -3.46 6.05
CA SER A 32 17.86 -4.46 6.03
C SER A 32 18.82 -4.23 4.87
N GLN A 33 18.31 -3.83 3.71
CA GLN A 33 19.10 -3.56 2.52
C GLN A 33 19.87 -2.24 2.61
N LEU A 34 19.29 -1.19 3.21
CA LEU A 34 19.89 0.13 3.25
C LEU A 34 20.76 0.40 4.50
N CYS A 35 20.55 -0.32 5.59
CA CYS A 35 21.08 0.06 6.91
C CYS A 35 21.69 -1.11 7.69
N SER A 36 22.21 -2.12 6.99
CA SER A 36 22.81 -3.34 7.56
C SER A 36 23.96 -3.08 8.56
N GLN A 37 24.53 -1.87 8.61
CA GLN A 37 25.65 -1.50 9.50
C GLN A 37 25.31 -0.48 10.61
N ARG A 38 24.04 -0.09 10.81
CA ARG A 38 23.67 1.00 11.76
C ARG A 38 22.67 0.55 12.82
N GLU A 39 23.15 -0.26 13.75
CA GLU A 39 22.30 -0.92 14.75
C GLU A 39 21.68 0.04 15.77
N SER A 40 22.42 1.07 16.19
CA SER A 40 21.95 2.09 17.15
C SER A 40 20.87 3.02 16.60
N GLU A 41 20.77 3.16 15.27
CA GLU A 41 19.80 4.05 14.60
C GLU A 41 18.61 3.30 13.99
N ARG A 42 18.58 1.96 14.07
CA ARG A 42 17.55 1.13 13.43
C ARG A 42 16.11 1.61 13.68
N PRO A 43 15.67 1.93 14.92
CA PRO A 43 14.28 2.32 15.17
C PRO A 43 13.87 3.61 14.44
N VAL A 44 14.76 4.60 14.43
CA VAL A 44 14.52 5.91 13.80
C VAL A 44 14.46 5.76 12.28
N ILE A 45 15.40 5.00 11.72
CA ILE A 45 15.48 4.72 10.29
C ILE A 45 14.22 3.98 9.82
N LEU A 46 13.79 2.96 10.56
CA LEU A 46 12.59 2.20 10.23
C LEU A 46 11.35 3.12 10.21
N GLN A 47 11.22 4.00 11.20
CA GLN A 47 10.10 4.94 11.26
C GLN A 47 10.10 5.92 10.08
N ASP A 48 11.26 6.42 9.63
CA ASP A 48 11.32 7.28 8.43
C ASP A 48 10.95 6.50 7.15
N ILE A 49 11.38 5.24 7.02
CA ILE A 49 10.96 4.35 5.92
C ILE A 49 9.44 4.19 5.94
N TYR A 50 8.84 3.88 7.09
CA TYR A 50 7.38 3.77 7.22
C TYR A 50 6.66 5.05 6.81
N ASN A 51 7.14 6.22 7.27
CA ASN A 51 6.56 7.50 6.93
C ASN A 51 6.63 7.78 5.42
N LYS A 52 7.75 7.46 4.78
CA LYS A 52 7.95 7.61 3.33
C LYS A 52 7.07 6.66 2.53
N VAL A 53 7.07 5.38 2.86
CA VAL A 53 6.22 4.38 2.20
C VAL A 53 4.76 4.78 2.33
N LYS A 54 4.33 5.25 3.52
CA LYS A 54 2.98 5.76 3.74
C LYS A 54 2.67 6.97 2.87
N LYS A 55 3.60 7.92 2.75
CA LYS A 55 3.45 9.10 1.88
C LYS A 55 3.33 8.70 0.41
N ILE A 56 4.23 7.85 -0.09
CA ILE A 56 4.22 7.35 -1.47
C ILE A 56 2.88 6.66 -1.77
N LYS A 57 2.41 5.77 -0.87
CA LYS A 57 1.11 5.11 -1.02
C LYS A 57 -0.04 6.12 -1.03
N LYS A 58 -0.03 7.11 -0.14
CA LYS A 58 -1.05 8.16 -0.10
C LYS A 58 -1.09 8.98 -1.39
N ASP A 59 0.08 9.35 -1.91
CA ASP A 59 0.19 10.15 -3.13
C ASP A 59 -0.27 9.33 -4.35
N LYS A 60 0.14 8.05 -4.47
CA LYS A 60 -0.32 7.14 -5.53
C LYS A 60 -1.82 6.88 -5.51
N LEU A 61 -2.39 6.70 -4.31
CA LEU A 61 -3.82 6.47 -4.13
C LEU A 61 -4.63 7.78 -4.21
N GLN A 62 -4.00 8.93 -4.47
CA GLN A 62 -4.65 10.25 -4.48
C GLN A 62 -5.47 10.48 -3.19
N CYS A 63 -4.91 10.12 -2.03
CA CYS A 63 -5.56 10.15 -0.72
C CYS A 63 -6.78 9.23 -0.54
N ARG A 64 -7.10 8.35 -1.49
CA ARG A 64 -8.13 7.31 -1.34
C ARG A 64 -7.64 6.18 -0.42
N ARG A 65 -8.56 5.44 0.19
CA ARG A 65 -8.18 4.22 0.91
C ARG A 65 -7.73 3.17 -0.11
N PRO A 66 -6.76 2.29 0.23
CA PRO A 66 -6.29 1.26 -0.71
C PRO A 66 -7.41 0.38 -1.28
N ILE A 67 -8.40 0.05 -0.45
CA ILE A 67 -9.55 -0.77 -0.87
C ILE A 67 -10.46 -0.04 -1.86
N ASP A 68 -10.62 1.28 -1.71
CA ASP A 68 -11.45 2.08 -2.62
C ASP A 68 -10.77 2.17 -3.99
N ALA A 69 -9.46 2.42 -4.01
CA ALA A 69 -8.68 2.43 -5.25
C ALA A 69 -8.69 1.05 -5.95
N LEU A 70 -8.62 -0.04 -5.18
CA LEU A 70 -8.74 -1.39 -5.74
C LEU A 70 -10.11 -1.62 -6.39
N ILE A 71 -11.19 -1.20 -5.73
CA ILE A 71 -12.56 -1.32 -6.28
C ILE A 71 -12.70 -0.49 -7.56
N ASP A 72 -12.14 0.70 -7.62
CA ASP A 72 -12.18 1.55 -8.81
C ASP A 72 -11.44 0.88 -9.98
N THR A 73 -10.24 0.32 -9.75
CA THR A 73 -9.50 -0.43 -10.78
C THR A 73 -10.27 -1.66 -11.25
N LEU A 74 -10.88 -2.42 -10.35
CA LEU A 74 -11.66 -3.60 -10.71
C LEU A 74 -12.92 -3.24 -11.52
N LYS A 75 -13.53 -2.08 -11.27
CA LYS A 75 -14.61 -1.53 -12.10
C LYS A 75 -14.12 -1.19 -13.50
N GLU A 76 -13.01 -0.45 -13.60
CA GLU A 76 -12.41 -0.06 -14.87
C GLU A 76 -12.04 -1.29 -15.73
N GLU A 77 -11.55 -2.35 -15.09
CA GLU A 77 -11.14 -3.59 -15.75
C GLU A 77 -12.28 -4.64 -15.90
N ASN A 78 -13.53 -4.31 -15.55
CA ASN A 78 -14.70 -5.21 -15.65
C ASN A 78 -14.55 -6.54 -14.89
N PHE A 79 -13.89 -6.52 -13.74
CA PHE A 79 -13.86 -7.65 -12.83
C PHE A 79 -15.16 -7.77 -12.05
N VAL A 80 -15.52 -9.00 -11.66
CA VAL A 80 -16.57 -9.23 -10.67
C VAL A 80 -15.94 -9.41 -9.32
N TRP A 81 -16.45 -8.70 -8.33
CA TRP A 81 -16.04 -8.89 -6.96
C TRP A 81 -17.25 -8.94 -6.04
N SER A 82 -17.10 -9.65 -4.93
CA SER A 82 -18.01 -9.58 -3.80
C SER A 82 -17.26 -9.09 -2.58
N SER A 83 -17.95 -8.33 -1.73
CA SER A 83 -17.37 -7.83 -0.48
C SER A 83 -18.35 -8.02 0.66
N ALA A 84 -17.90 -8.58 1.78
CA ALA A 84 -18.64 -8.52 3.03
C ALA A 84 -18.37 -7.18 3.72
N ARG A 85 -19.40 -6.61 4.36
CA ARG A 85 -19.30 -5.38 5.14
C ARG A 85 -19.83 -5.59 6.55
N ASP A 86 -19.28 -4.87 7.52
CA ASP A 86 -19.83 -4.80 8.87
C ASP A 86 -21.08 -3.90 8.95
N ALA A 87 -21.65 -3.77 10.14
CA ALA A 87 -22.84 -2.96 10.39
C ALA A 87 -22.60 -1.47 10.14
N GLU A 88 -21.35 -1.02 10.25
CA GLU A 88 -20.88 0.34 9.97
C GLU A 88 -20.54 0.57 8.50
N GLY A 89 -20.69 -0.46 7.65
CA GLY A 89 -20.47 -0.39 6.21
C GLY A 89 -19.00 -0.49 5.78
N GLN A 90 -18.09 -0.85 6.68
CA GLN A 90 -16.69 -1.10 6.38
C GLN A 90 -16.49 -2.50 5.81
N ILE A 91 -15.58 -2.64 4.83
CA ILE A 91 -15.31 -3.91 4.18
C ILE A 91 -14.52 -4.82 5.13
N THR A 92 -15.07 -5.99 5.43
CA THR A 92 -14.48 -7.01 6.30
C THR A 92 -13.90 -8.18 5.51
N SER A 93 -14.36 -8.42 4.28
CA SER A 93 -13.80 -9.44 3.39
C SER A 93 -13.97 -9.03 1.94
N PHE A 94 -13.02 -9.39 1.09
CA PHE A 94 -12.99 -9.06 -0.33
C PHE A 94 -12.66 -10.30 -1.15
N PHE A 95 -13.51 -10.63 -2.13
CA PHE A 95 -13.35 -11.78 -3.01
C PHE A 95 -13.44 -11.29 -4.46
N SER A 96 -12.41 -11.55 -5.26
CA SER A 96 -12.45 -11.34 -6.70
C SER A 96 -12.79 -12.64 -7.40
N LEU A 97 -13.83 -12.62 -8.23
CA LEU A 97 -14.11 -13.67 -9.20
C LEU A 97 -13.58 -13.18 -10.55
N THR A 98 -13.03 -14.10 -11.35
CA THR A 98 -12.42 -13.90 -12.68
C THR A 98 -13.09 -12.83 -13.54
N PRO A 99 -12.35 -12.18 -14.48
CA PRO A 99 -12.89 -11.13 -15.33
C PRO A 99 -14.14 -11.61 -16.07
N LEU A 100 -15.17 -10.77 -16.14
CA LEU A 100 -16.36 -11.13 -16.93
C LEU A 100 -15.97 -11.21 -18.41
N PRO A 101 -16.33 -12.29 -19.13
CA PRO A 101 -16.26 -12.25 -20.58
C PRO A 101 -17.17 -11.12 -21.08
N GLN A 102 -16.68 -10.30 -22.01
CA GLN A 102 -17.33 -9.09 -22.53
C GLN A 102 -18.76 -9.28 -23.07
N ASN A 103 -19.23 -10.53 -23.18
CA ASN A 103 -20.57 -10.88 -23.64
C ASN A 103 -21.57 -11.24 -22.51
N SER A 104 -21.23 -11.06 -21.24
CA SER A 104 -22.08 -11.49 -20.11
C SER A 104 -22.98 -10.36 -19.55
N LEU A 105 -23.61 -9.57 -20.44
CA LEU A 105 -24.62 -8.57 -20.05
C LEU A 105 -26.04 -9.14 -19.95
N MET A 106 -26.20 -10.45 -19.86
CA MET A 106 -27.51 -11.09 -19.70
C MET A 106 -27.42 -12.26 -18.72
N ALA A 107 -27.53 -11.97 -17.43
CA ALA A 107 -28.33 -12.74 -16.50
C ALA A 107 -27.93 -12.39 -15.06
N PHE A 108 -28.68 -11.51 -14.41
CA PHE A 108 -29.11 -11.73 -13.02
C PHE A 108 -30.44 -10.99 -12.81
N PRO A 109 -31.58 -11.70 -12.67
CA PRO A 109 -32.80 -11.11 -12.15
C PRO A 109 -32.70 -10.92 -10.63
N ILE A 110 -33.46 -9.93 -10.15
CA ILE A 110 -33.66 -9.52 -8.74
C ILE A 110 -34.33 -10.64 -7.94
#